data_AF-A0A7J2Z0B5-F1
#
_entry.id   AF-A0A7J2Z0B5-F1
#
_cell.length_a   1.000
_cell.length_b   1.000
_cell.length_c   1.000
_cell.angle_alpha   90.00
_cell.angle_beta   90.00
_cell.angle_gamma   90.00
#
_symmetry.space_group_name_H-M   'P 1'
#
loop_
_entity.id
_entity.type
_entity.pdbx_description
1 polymer ?
#
loop_
_entity_poly.entity_id
_entity_poly.type
_entity_poly.pdbx_seq_one_letter_code
_entity_poly.pdbx_strand_id
1 'polypeptide(L)' 'MKKIAEDIRPKELFPVHTDKPEMFSKLIKKVKIVRPEVGKEIKIK' A
#
# COMPACT_ATOMS: atom_id res chain seq x y z
N MET A 1 -8.86 8.03 -2.10
CA MET A 1 -7.63 7.20 -2.00
C MET A 1 -6.57 7.55 -3.04
N LYS A 2 -6.85 7.51 -4.36
CA LYS A 2 -5.85 7.83 -5.39
C LYS A 2 -5.16 9.19 -5.19
N LYS A 3 -5.95 10.26 -5.01
CA LYS A 3 -5.44 11.62 -4.79
C LYS A 3 -4.55 11.76 -3.55
N ILE A 4 -4.87 11.04 -2.48
CA ILE A 4 -4.09 11.02 -1.22
C ILE A 4 -2.75 10.32 -1.42
N ALA A 5 -2.75 9.19 -2.13
CA ALA A 5 -1.51 8.47 -2.43
C ALA A 5 -0.59 9.24 -3.39
N GLU A 6 -1.17 9.99 -4.34
CA GLU A 6 -0.40 10.84 -5.26
C GLU A 6 0.17 12.10 -4.60
N ASP A 7 -0.50 12.61 -3.57
CA ASP A 7 -0.05 13.79 -2.81
C ASP A 7 1.06 13.42 -1.83
N ILE A 8 0.86 12.36 -1.04
CA ILE A 8 1.84 11.87 -0.06
C ILE A 8 3.09 11.27 -0.75
N ARG A 9 2.92 10.68 -1.95
CA ARG A 9 3.96 9.93 -2.68
C ARG A 9 4.77 8.98 -1.79
N PRO A 10 4.11 8.05 -1.07
CA PRO A 10 4.81 7.14 -0.18
C PRO A 10 5.71 6.20 -0.99
N LYS A 11 6.86 5.80 -0.42
CA LYS A 11 7.72 4.77 -1.04
C LYS A 11 7.04 3.40 -1.02
N GLU A 12 6.37 3.09 0.08
CA GLU A 12 5.66 1.83 0.30
C GLU A 12 4.24 2.09 0.85
N LEU A 13 3.27 1.30 0.39
CA LEU A 13 1.87 1.35 0.84
C LEU A 13 1.48 -0.01 1.39
N PHE A 14 0.91 -0.04 2.60
CA PHE A 14 0.51 -1.26 3.30
C PHE A 14 -1.02 -1.28 3.49
N PRO A 15 -1.76 -1.98 2.63
CA PRO A 15 -3.21 -2.07 2.76
C PRO A 15 -3.56 -3.04 3.91
N VAL A 16 -4.03 -2.51 5.04
CA VAL A 16 -4.36 -3.31 6.24
C VAL A 16 -5.84 -3.66 6.37
N HIS A 17 -6.75 -2.92 5.70
CA HIS A 17 -8.20 -3.11 5.78
C HIS A 17 -8.81 -3.23 4.39
N THR A 18 -8.36 -4.22 3.62
CA THR A 18 -8.90 -4.52 2.29
C THR A 18 -8.73 -5.98 1.93
N ASP A 19 -9.79 -6.59 1.39
CA ASP A 19 -9.74 -7.95 0.84
C ASP A 19 -9.07 -7.99 -0.55
N LYS A 20 -8.86 -6.83 -1.17
CA LYS A 20 -8.37 -6.70 -2.56
C LYS A 20 -7.20 -5.70 -2.67
N PRO A 21 -6.04 -5.99 -2.06
CA PRO A 21 -4.87 -5.11 -2.11
C PRO A 21 -4.33 -4.90 -3.54
N GLU A 22 -4.55 -5.86 -4.44
CA GLU A 22 -4.10 -5.79 -5.84
C GLU A 22 -4.76 -4.65 -6.65
N MET A 23 -5.96 -4.21 -6.26
CA MET A 23 -6.61 -3.05 -6.90
C MET A 23 -5.79 -1.78 -6.75
N PHE A 24 -5.04 -1.65 -5.65
CA PHE A 24 -4.23 -0.47 -5.40
C PHE A 24 -3.03 -0.40 -6.34
N SER A 25 -2.48 -1.53 -6.80
CA SER A 25 -1.38 -1.55 -7.78
C SER A 25 -1.82 -0.99 -9.14
N LYS A 26 -3.10 -1.16 -9.51
CA LYS A 26 -3.67 -0.58 -10.73
C LYS A 26 -3.95 0.92 -10.58
N LEU A 27 -4.33 1.36 -9.38
CA LEU A 27 -4.66 2.75 -9.09
C LEU A 27 -3.42 3.63 -8.82
N ILE A 28 -2.36 3.05 -8.26
CA ILE A 28 -1.17 3.75 -7.78
C ILE A 28 0.07 3.07 -8.37
N LYS A 29 0.41 3.42 -9.61
CA LYS A 29 1.50 2.76 -10.38
C LYS A 29 2.92 3.03 -9.86
N LYS A 30 3.12 4.09 -9.08
CA LYS A 30 4.46 4.57 -8.67
C LYS A 30 4.84 4.20 -7.23
N VAL A 31 4.01 3.42 -6.54
CA VAL A 31 4.20 3.09 -5.13
C VAL A 31 4.26 1.58 -4.99
N LYS A 32 5.23 1.09 -4.22
CA LYS A 32 5.35 -0.34 -3.93
C LYS A 32 4.27 -0.75 -2.94
N ILE A 33 3.37 -1.62 -3.37
CA ILE A 33 2.28 -2.09 -2.50
C ILE A 33 2.71 -3.41 -1.88
N VAL A 34 2.73 -3.43 -0.55
CA VAL A 34 3.12 -4.60 0.24
C VAL A 34 1.90 -5.07 1.00
N ARG A 35 1.51 -6.33 0.81
CA ARG A 35 0.43 -6.93 1.58
C ARG A 35 0.98 -7.39 2.93
N PRO A 36 0.57 -6.78 4.05
CA PRO A 36 0.94 -7.28 5.37
C PRO A 36 0.23 -8.61 5.65
N GLU A 37 0.92 -9.54 6.30
CA GLU A 37 0.29 -10.71 6.92
C GLU A 37 -0.17 -10.36 8.33
N VAL A 38 -1.34 -10.85 8.73
CA VAL A 38 -1.89 -10.60 10.06
C VAL A 38 -0.95 -11.20 11.12
N GLY A 39 -0.55 -10.40 12.09
CA GLY A 39 0.35 -10.83 13.18
C GLY A 39 1.84 -10.85 12.82
N LYS A 40 2.24 -10.46 11.60
CA LYS A 40 3.67 -10.25 11.27
C LYS A 40 4.07 -8.79 11.49
N GLU A 41 5.21 -8.61 12.16
CA GLU A 41 5.88 -7.32 12.24
C GLU A 41 6.59 -6.98 10.92
N ILE A 42 6.37 -5.75 10.45
CA ILE A 42 7.05 -5.22 9.26
C ILE A 42 8.12 -4.22 9.73
N LYS A 43 9.38 -4.51 9.44
CA LYS A 43 10.47 -3.56 9.64
C LYS A 43 10.50 -2.57 8.49
N ILE A 44 10.10 -1.34 8.77
CA ILE A 44 10.22 -0.21 7.84
C ILE A 44 11.68 0.28 7.92
N LYS A 45 12.35 0.46 6.79
CA LYS A 45 13.77 0.83 6.71
C LYS A 45 13.97 2.22 6.12
#